data_AF-A0A939LWG4-F1
#
_entry.id   AF-A0A939LWG4-F1
#
_cell.length_a   1.000
_cell.length_b   1.000
_cell.length_c   1.000
_cell.angle_alpha   90.00
_cell.angle_beta   90.00
_cell.angle_gamma   90.00
#
_symmetry.space_group_name_H-M   'P 1'
#
loop_
_entity.id
_entity.type
_entity.pdbx_description
1 polymer ?
#
loop_
_entity_poly.entity_id
_entity_poly.type
_entity_poly.pdbx_seq_one_letter_code
_entity_poly.pdbx_strand_id
1 'polypeptide(L)'
;MTSRRSGEGKPTEIVDGVTVKYHANGQTVWSKGRVENGQPEGYWEWYRTDGTLKRSGTFNAGEPVGAWTTYDADGQRYKTTQK
;
A
#
# COMPACT_ATOMS: atom_id res chain seq x y z
N MET A 1 -19.14 13.89 8.38
CA MET A 1 -19.25 12.98 9.55
C MET A 1 -18.32 11.79 9.32
N THR A 2 -17.13 11.80 9.90
CA THR A 2 -16.36 10.59 10.26
C THR A 2 -15.50 10.95 11.46
N SER A 3 -16.15 10.91 12.63
CA SER A 3 -15.47 10.92 13.93
C SER A 3 -14.69 9.62 14.10
N ARG A 4 -13.44 9.65 14.57
CA ARG A 4 -13.06 9.09 15.88
C ARG A 4 -11.60 9.40 16.28
N ARG A 5 -11.50 9.78 17.55
CA ARG A 5 -10.34 9.99 18.42
C ARG A 5 -9.40 8.78 18.57
N SER A 6 -8.15 9.13 18.87
CA SER A 6 -7.19 8.49 19.80
C SER A 6 -6.38 7.27 19.34
N GLY A 7 -5.07 7.46 19.36
CA GLY A 7 -4.04 6.41 19.40
C GLY A 7 -2.89 6.74 18.47
N GLU A 8 -1.67 6.94 18.99
CA GLU A 8 -0.43 7.07 18.22
C GLU A 8 -0.36 6.01 17.10
N GLY A 9 -0.60 6.43 15.87
CA GLY A 9 -0.72 5.54 14.72
C GLY A 9 -0.46 6.35 13.47
N LYS A 10 0.35 5.79 12.56
CA LYS A 10 0.77 6.43 11.32
C LYS A 10 -0.46 7.02 10.59
N PRO A 11 -0.36 8.18 9.92
CA PRO A 11 -1.49 8.76 9.23
C PRO A 11 -2.05 7.75 8.23
N THR A 12 -3.35 7.47 8.30
CA THR A 12 -4.04 6.62 7.32
C THR A 12 -5.26 7.35 6.79
N GLU A 13 -5.42 7.35 5.48
CA GLU A 13 -6.49 8.01 4.75
C GLU A 13 -7.23 6.99 3.89
N ILE A 14 -8.54 7.13 3.75
CA ILE A 14 -9.36 6.23 2.95
C ILE A 14 -10.02 7.08 1.85
N VAL A 15 -9.60 6.87 0.61
CA VAL A 15 -10.09 7.61 -0.57
C VAL A 15 -10.73 6.60 -1.52
N ASP A 16 -12.03 6.74 -1.80
CA ASP A 16 -12.77 5.84 -2.70
C ASP A 16 -12.63 4.33 -2.37
N GLY A 17 -12.56 4.00 -1.07
CA GLY A 17 -12.37 2.61 -0.60
C GLY A 17 -10.92 2.10 -0.68
N VAL A 18 -9.98 2.91 -1.18
CA VAL A 18 -8.54 2.65 -1.12
C VAL A 18 -8.00 3.20 0.18
N THR A 19 -7.39 2.32 0.97
CA THR A 19 -6.67 2.69 2.19
C THR A 19 -5.25 3.11 1.83
N VAL A 20 -4.91 4.36 2.10
CA VAL A 20 -3.58 4.95 1.98
C VAL A 20 -2.99 5.07 3.37
N LYS A 21 -1.80 4.50 3.58
CA LYS A 21 -1.04 4.63 4.82
C LYS A 21 0.19 5.46 4.52
N TYR A 22 0.52 6.40 5.38
CA TYR A 22 1.70 7.26 5.25
C TYR A 22 2.83 6.79 6.16
N HIS A 23 4.06 7.16 5.83
CA HIS A 23 5.23 6.96 6.69
C HIS A 23 5.13 7.84 7.95
N ALA A 24 6.02 7.61 8.92
CA ALA A 24 6.05 8.40 10.16
C ALA A 24 6.32 9.90 9.92
N ASN A 25 6.90 10.24 8.77
CA ASN A 25 7.08 11.63 8.34
C ASN A 25 5.77 12.32 7.94
N GLY A 26 4.68 11.57 7.69
CA GLY A 26 3.39 12.08 7.25
C GLY A 26 3.35 12.67 5.83
N GLN A 27 4.47 12.69 5.11
CA GLN A 27 4.59 13.30 3.79
C GLN A 27 4.55 12.27 2.66
N THR A 28 5.14 11.09 2.88
CA THR A 28 5.24 10.05 1.85
C THR A 28 4.32 8.89 2.16
N VAL A 29 3.66 8.37 1.13
CA VAL A 29 2.86 7.15 1.23
C VAL A 29 3.80 6.00 1.60
N TRP A 30 3.37 5.15 2.52
CA TRP A 30 4.02 3.89 2.88
C TRP A 30 3.41 2.72 2.11
N SER A 31 2.08 2.67 2.05
CA SER A 31 1.36 1.69 1.27
C SER A 31 -0.02 2.18 0.89
N LYS A 32 -0.53 1.80 -0.27
CA LYS A 32 -1.93 2.02 -0.62
C LYS A 32 -2.53 0.81 -1.31
N GLY A 33 -3.80 0.57 -1.05
CA GLY A 33 -4.57 -0.52 -1.67
C GLY A 33 -5.96 -0.64 -1.05
N ARG A 34 -6.84 -1.41 -1.71
CA ARG A 34 -8.21 -1.59 -1.24
C ARG A 34 -8.26 -2.68 -0.15
N VAL A 35 -9.11 -2.45 0.84
CA VAL A 35 -9.41 -3.43 1.89
C VAL A 35 -10.89 -3.76 1.78
N GLU A 36 -11.20 -5.03 1.54
CA GLU A 36 -12.55 -5.55 1.45
C GLU A 36 -12.75 -6.62 2.53
N ASN A 37 -13.84 -6.53 3.30
CA ASN A 37 -14.12 -7.46 4.43
C ASN A 37 -12.97 -7.60 5.46
N GLY A 38 -12.16 -6.55 5.64
CA GLY A 38 -11.00 -6.57 6.53
C GLY A 38 -9.75 -7.25 5.96
N GLN A 39 -9.79 -7.67 4.69
CA GLN A 39 -8.69 -8.32 3.98
C GLN A 39 -8.20 -7.43 2.83
N PRO A 40 -6.90 -7.44 2.48
CA PRO A 40 -6.42 -6.72 1.32
C PRO A 40 -6.98 -7.33 0.04
N GLU A 41 -7.51 -6.46 -0.83
CA GLU A 41 -8.18 -6.81 -2.09
C GLU A 41 -7.69 -5.88 -3.20
N GLY A 42 -7.56 -6.40 -4.41
CA GLY A 42 -7.19 -5.62 -5.59
C GLY A 42 -5.72 -5.23 -5.59
N TYR A 43 -5.40 -4.13 -6.26
CA TYR A 43 -4.02 -3.68 -6.45
C TYR A 43 -3.47 -2.97 -5.21
N TRP A 44 -2.25 -3.34 -4.84
CA TRP A 44 -1.51 -2.82 -3.70
C TRP A 44 -0.14 -2.33 -4.12
N GLU A 45 0.24 -1.19 -3.56
CA GLU A 45 1.52 -0.52 -3.80
C GLU A 45 2.17 -0.19 -2.47
N TRP A 46 3.48 -0.40 -2.39
CA TRP A 46 4.31 0.00 -1.26
C TRP A 46 5.39 0.94 -1.75
N TYR A 47 5.62 2.00 -0.98
CA TYR A 47 6.57 3.04 -1.32
C TYR A 47 7.60 3.21 -0.20
N ARG A 48 8.78 3.69 -0.57
CA ARG A 48 9.85 4.05 0.36
C ARG A 48 9.60 5.43 0.98
N THR A 49 10.41 5.78 1.95
CA THR A 49 10.38 7.10 2.61
C THR A 49 10.76 8.24 1.68
N ASP A 50 11.44 7.95 0.58
CA ASP A 50 11.76 8.90 -0.51
C ASP A 50 10.63 9.01 -1.55
N GLY A 51 9.58 8.18 -1.46
CA GLY A 51 8.45 8.17 -2.40
C GLY A 51 8.61 7.22 -3.58
N THR A 52 9.78 6.60 -3.80
CA THR A 52 9.93 5.58 -4.84
C THR A 52 9.07 4.35 -4.55
N LEU A 53 8.51 3.79 -5.62
CA LEU A 53 7.78 2.53 -5.53
C LEU A 53 8.77 1.45 -5.13
N LYS A 54 8.45 0.70 -4.08
CA LYS A 54 9.26 -0.41 -3.54
C LYS A 54 8.74 -1.74 -4.08
N ARG A 55 7.42 -1.89 -4.10
CA ARG A 55 6.75 -3.13 -4.51
C ARG A 55 5.34 -2.83 -4.98
N SER A 56 4.83 -3.63 -5.88
CA SER A 56 3.41 -3.64 -6.24
C SER A 56 2.92 -5.04 -6.55
N GLY A 57 1.65 -5.30 -6.35
CA GLY A 57 1.02 -6.58 -6.65
C GLY A 57 -0.48 -6.54 -6.40
N THR A 58 -1.14 -7.65 -6.66
CA THR A 58 -2.59 -7.78 -6.43
C THR A 58 -2.84 -8.75 -5.29
N PHE A 59 -3.84 -8.46 -4.47
CA PHE A 59 -4.39 -9.40 -3.52
C PHE A 59 -5.82 -9.78 -3.91
N ASN A 60 -6.21 -11.00 -3.58
CA ASN A 60 -7.59 -11.45 -3.66
C ASN A 60 -7.93 -12.15 -2.34
N ALA A 61 -8.97 -11.67 -1.64
CA ALA A 61 -9.38 -12.19 -0.34
C ALA A 61 -8.22 -12.36 0.68
N GLY A 62 -7.24 -11.44 0.67
CA GLY A 62 -6.08 -11.51 1.54
C GLY A 62 -4.87 -12.27 0.99
N GLU A 63 -5.01 -12.99 -0.12
CA GLU A 63 -3.95 -13.79 -0.72
C GLU A 63 -3.25 -13.05 -1.87
N PRO A 64 -1.91 -13.08 -1.94
CA PRO A 64 -1.17 -12.44 -3.02
C PRO A 64 -1.37 -13.21 -4.33
N VAL A 65 -1.92 -12.56 -5.35
CA VAL A 65 -2.21 -13.18 -6.65
C VAL A 65 -1.57 -12.41 -7.81
N GLY A 66 -1.28 -13.12 -8.91
CA GLY A 66 -0.84 -12.50 -10.15
C GLY A 66 0.63 -12.05 -10.13
N ALA A 67 0.94 -11.00 -10.89
CA ALA A 67 2.32 -10.53 -11.04
C ALA A 67 2.70 -9.53 -9.93
N TRP A 68 3.68 -9.93 -9.13
CA TRP A 68 4.29 -9.12 -8.09
C TRP A 68 5.60 -8.53 -8.56
N THR A 69 5.65 -7.20 -8.64
CA THR A 69 6.85 -6.49 -9.08
C THR A 69 7.53 -5.84 -7.89
N THR A 70 8.81 -6.11 -7.71
CA THR A 70 9.71 -5.43 -6.79
C THR A 70 10.54 -4.45 -7.59
N TYR A 71 10.67 -3.25 -7.07
CA TYR A 71 11.39 -2.16 -7.72
C TYR A 71 12.69 -1.87 -6.95
N ASP A 72 13.74 -1.44 -7.65
CA ASP A 72 15.00 -1.03 -7.02
C ASP A 72 14.91 0.39 -6.43
N ALA A 73 16.03 0.94 -5.97
CA ALA A 73 16.11 2.25 -5.32
C ALA A 73 15.77 3.42 -6.25
N ASP A 74 16.03 3.30 -7.55
CA ASP A 74 15.66 4.26 -8.60
C ASP A 74 14.19 4.10 -9.03
N GLY A 75 13.48 3.12 -8.48
CA GLY A 75 12.09 2.84 -8.82
C GLY A 75 11.91 2.09 -10.13
N GLN A 76 12.97 1.50 -10.71
CA GLN A 76 12.83 0.63 -11.87
C GLN A 76 12.46 -0.80 -11.46
N ARG A 77 11.89 -1.57 -12.40
CA ARG A 77 11.46 -2.95 -12.13
C ARG A 77 12.68 -3.85 -11.97
N TYR A 78 12.97 -4.25 -10.74
CA TYR A 78 14.08 -5.15 -10.43
C TYR A 78 13.70 -6.62 -10.64
N LYS A 79 12.50 -7.01 -10.18
CA LYS A 79 12.06 -8.40 -10.21
C LYS A 79 10.55 -8.52 -10.29
N THR A 80 10.06 -9.29 -11.24
CA THR A 80 8.66 -9.70 -11.28
C THR A 80 8.55 -11.17 -10.88
N THR A 81 7.62 -11.49 -9.99
CA THR A 81 7.33 -12.85 -9.53
C THR A 81 5.86 -13.13 -9.77
N GLN A 82 5.55 -14.25 -10.42
CA GLN A 82 4.16 -14.69 -10.56
C GLN A 82 3.76 -15.50 -9.32
N LYS A 83 2.60 -15.17 -8.75
CA LYS A 83 1.99 -15.82 -7.61
C LYS A 83 0.74 -16.55 -8.03
#